data_AF-A0A928GRB4-F1
#
_entry.id   AF-A0A928GRB4-F1
#
_cell.length_a   1.000
_cell.length_b   1.000
_cell.length_c   1.000
_cell.angle_alpha   90.00
_cell.angle_beta   90.00
_cell.angle_gamma   90.00
#
_symmetry.space_group_name_H-M   'P 1'
#
loop_
_entity.id
_entity.type
_entity.pdbx_description
1 polymer ?
#
loop_
_entity_poly.entity_id
_entity_poly.type
_entity_poly.pdbx_seq_one_letter_code
_entity_poly.pdbx_strand_id
1 'polypeptide(L)'
;MEELKTKAKEIIKDVRTKHPPFIKANLYAVTDVMLVVALLFVLVAIFEKDKMEKLMMMGGFATSVGFAGLSAGAQILQGKTVVKNRSKNPIYAKSEEGCDTFEVLPGKNVHDIDGIKSNGTVYKIGDSCHAVVRKDGSVKIKSFIGRLINKYIDGGVLTTPPDECWNKLFDC
;
A
#
# COMPACT_ATOMS: atom_id res chain seq x y z
N MET A 1 4.21 26.25 -8.38
CA MET A 1 3.60 24.90 -8.25
C MET A 1 4.64 23.85 -7.82
N GLU A 2 5.87 23.92 -8.33
CA GLU A 2 7.00 23.08 -7.84
C GLU A 2 7.39 23.37 -6.40
N GLU A 3 7.43 24.65 -5.99
CA GLU A 3 7.82 25.05 -4.63
C GLU A 3 6.89 24.48 -3.54
N LEU A 4 5.60 24.34 -3.85
CA LEU A 4 4.60 23.71 -2.98
C LEU A 4 4.84 22.20 -2.85
N LYS A 5 5.28 21.54 -3.93
CA LYS A 5 5.62 20.10 -3.91
C LYS A 5 6.89 19.86 -3.09
N THR A 6 7.87 20.76 -3.17
CA THR A 6 9.12 20.66 -2.41
C THR A 6 8.88 20.86 -0.92
N LYS A 7 8.12 21.89 -0.53
CA LYS A 7 7.75 22.13 0.89
C LYS A 7 6.91 20.99 1.46
N ALA A 8 5.99 20.42 0.69
CA ALA A 8 5.22 19.24 1.12
C ALA A 8 6.13 18.03 1.38
N LYS A 9 7.12 17.77 0.52
CA LYS A 9 8.09 16.68 0.69
C LYS A 9 8.96 16.87 1.94
N GLU A 10 9.41 18.08 2.22
CA GLU A 10 10.22 18.38 3.42
C GLU A 10 9.43 18.20 4.72
N ILE A 11 8.18 18.67 4.75
CA ILE A 11 7.29 18.49 5.90
C ILE A 11 6.99 17.00 6.13
N ILE A 12 6.73 16.24 5.06
CA ILE A 12 6.52 14.79 5.14
C ILE A 12 7.78 14.08 5.68
N LYS A 13 8.98 14.52 5.27
CA LYS A 13 10.25 13.96 5.73
C LYS A 13 10.53 14.24 7.21
N ASP A 14 10.25 15.46 7.68
CA ASP A 14 10.43 15.85 9.10
C ASP A 14 9.41 15.18 10.04
N VAL A 15 8.20 14.91 9.55
CA VAL A 15 7.20 14.12 10.29
C VAL A 15 7.61 12.65 10.40
N ARG A 16 8.19 12.07 9.34
CA ARG A 16 8.66 10.67 9.29
C ARG A 16 9.85 10.40 10.22
N THR A 17 10.69 11.41 10.48
CA THR A 17 11.84 11.30 11.41
C THR A 17 11.45 11.50 12.88
N LYS A 18 10.45 12.34 13.18
CA LYS A 18 10.01 12.61 14.57
C LYS A 18 9.01 11.59 15.12
N HIS A 19 8.26 10.90 14.25
CA HIS A 19 7.37 9.82 14.64
C HIS A 19 7.74 8.55 13.85
N PRO A 20 8.30 7.51 14.48
CA PRO A 20 8.65 6.30 13.75
C PRO A 20 7.38 5.76 13.07
N PRO A 21 7.43 5.42 11.77
CA PRO A 21 6.27 4.91 11.04
C PRO A 21 5.86 3.59 11.68
N PHE A 22 4.81 3.61 12.49
CA PHE A 22 4.40 2.44 13.25
C PHE A 22 2.89 2.27 13.21
N ILE A 23 2.43 1.81 12.05
CA ILE A 23 1.18 1.08 11.97
C ILE A 23 1.50 -0.32 11.43
N LYS A 24 1.70 -1.27 12.36
CA LYS A 24 1.87 -2.71 12.04
C LYS A 24 0.66 -3.29 11.30
N ALA A 25 -0.50 -2.63 11.41
CA ALA A 25 -1.74 -3.03 10.77
C ALA A 25 -1.79 -2.54 9.31
N ASN A 26 -2.35 -3.36 8.43
CA ASN A 26 -2.65 -2.95 7.06
C ASN A 26 -3.90 -2.05 7.08
N LEU A 27 -3.74 -0.73 7.26
CA LEU A 27 -4.90 0.16 7.33
C LEU A 27 -5.67 0.22 6.01
N TYR A 28 -5.05 -0.08 4.87
CA TYR A 28 -5.78 -0.20 3.62
C TYR A 28 -6.85 -1.31 3.66
N ALA A 29 -6.67 -2.35 4.47
CA ALA A 29 -7.74 -3.34 4.68
C ALA A 29 -8.91 -2.74 5.50
N VAL A 30 -8.63 -1.85 6.44
CA VAL A 30 -9.67 -1.10 7.17
C VAL A 30 -10.40 -0.17 6.19
N THR A 31 -9.65 0.53 5.33
CA THR A 31 -10.22 1.35 4.27
C THR A 31 -11.14 0.53 3.35
N ASP A 32 -10.70 -0.64 2.88
CA ASP A 32 -11.50 -1.52 2.04
C ASP A 32 -12.84 -1.88 2.71
N VAL A 33 -12.81 -2.26 3.99
CA VAL A 33 -14.03 -2.58 4.77
C VAL A 33 -14.94 -1.35 4.89
N MET A 34 -14.38 -0.18 5.21
CA MET A 34 -15.17 1.04 5.35
C MET A 34 -15.84 1.46 4.04
N LEU A 35 -15.20 1.23 2.90
CA LEU A 35 -15.79 1.49 1.59
C LEU A 35 -16.94 0.51 1.27
N VAL A 36 -16.81 -0.77 1.66
CA VAL A 36 -17.92 -1.73 1.54
C VAL A 36 -19.11 -1.30 2.40
N VAL A 37 -18.86 -0.88 3.65
CA VAL A 37 -19.91 -0.36 4.53
C VAL A 37 -20.56 0.91 3.97
N ALA A 38 -19.75 1.83 3.42
CA ALA A 38 -20.26 3.03 2.76
C ALA A 38 -21.21 2.68 1.59
N LEU A 39 -20.83 1.70 0.76
CA LEU A 39 -21.68 1.23 -0.34
C LEU A 39 -23.00 0.62 0.17
N LEU A 40 -22.97 -0.12 1.29
CA LEU A 40 -24.20 -0.65 1.90
C LEU A 40 -25.14 0.47 2.34
N PHE A 41 -24.63 1.54 2.97
CA PHE A 41 -25.44 2.70 3.34
C PHE A 41 -26.10 3.35 2.12
N VAL A 42 -25.37 3.52 1.02
CA VAL A 42 -25.93 4.07 -0.24
C VAL A 42 -27.02 3.14 -0.79
N LEU A 43 -26.78 1.84 -0.82
CA LEU A 43 -27.75 0.85 -1.32
C LEU A 43 -29.05 0.91 -0.51
N VAL A 44 -28.96 0.91 0.82
CA VAL A 44 -30.15 1.00 1.69
C VAL A 44 -30.87 2.34 1.49
N ALA A 45 -30.13 3.46 1.43
CA ALA A 45 -30.70 4.79 1.22
C ALA A 45 -31.45 4.97 -0.11
N ILE A 46 -31.15 4.15 -1.13
CA ILE A 46 -31.86 4.17 -2.42
C ILE A 46 -33.27 3.56 -2.28
N PHE A 47 -33.42 2.52 -1.46
CA PHE A 47 -34.71 1.85 -1.25
C PHE A 47 -35.55 2.52 -0.16
N GLU A 48 -34.93 3.35 0.68
CA GLU A 48 -35.62 4.01 1.77
C GLU A 48 -36.51 5.16 1.30
N LYS A 49 -37.76 5.16 1.75
CA LYS A 49 -38.78 6.17 1.43
C LYS A 49 -38.90 7.21 2.54
N ASP A 50 -38.59 6.84 3.78
CA ASP A 50 -38.60 7.79 4.88
C ASP A 50 -37.41 8.76 4.79
N LYS A 51 -37.69 10.07 4.90
CA LYS A 51 -36.67 11.12 4.72
C LYS A 51 -35.65 11.14 5.87
N MET A 52 -36.08 10.84 7.10
CA MET A 52 -35.21 10.87 8.28
C MET A 52 -34.30 9.65 8.29
N GLU A 53 -34.85 8.46 8.01
CA GLU A 53 -34.03 7.24 7.89
C GLU A 53 -33.04 7.35 6.74
N LYS A 54 -33.46 7.88 5.59
CA LYS A 54 -32.57 8.18 4.48
C LYS A 54 -31.45 9.15 4.86
N LEU A 55 -31.76 10.20 5.62
CA LEU A 55 -30.76 11.14 6.12
C LEU A 55 -29.76 10.46 7.06
N MET A 56 -30.22 9.59 7.96
CA MET A 56 -29.35 8.81 8.84
C MET A 56 -28.42 7.89 8.04
N MET A 57 -28.93 7.19 7.03
CA MET A 57 -28.12 6.34 6.14
C MET A 57 -27.06 7.16 5.39
N MET A 58 -27.41 8.35 4.90
CA MET A 58 -26.44 9.26 4.26
C MET A 58 -25.40 9.80 5.26
N GLY A 59 -25.77 10.02 6.52
CA GLY A 59 -24.83 10.35 7.60
C GLY A 59 -23.85 9.20 7.89
N GLY A 60 -24.35 7.96 7.92
CA GLY A 60 -23.54 6.74 8.01
C GLY A 60 -22.54 6.62 6.85
N PHE A 61 -23.01 6.82 5.62
CA PHE A 61 -22.15 6.89 4.42
C PHE A 61 -21.05 7.93 4.56
N ALA A 62 -21.39 9.18 4.90
CA ALA A 62 -20.41 10.26 5.05
C ALA A 62 -19.34 9.93 6.10
N THR A 63 -19.76 9.32 7.21
CA THR A 63 -18.86 8.90 8.29
C THR A 63 -17.92 7.78 7.82
N SER A 64 -18.43 6.75 7.16
CA SER A 64 -17.62 5.65 6.62
C SER A 64 -16.60 6.12 5.57
N VAL A 65 -17.00 7.02 4.67
CA VAL A 65 -16.08 7.62 3.69
C VAL A 65 -15.03 8.49 4.38
N GLY A 66 -15.40 9.27 5.40
CA GLY A 66 -14.46 10.06 6.20
C GLY A 66 -13.39 9.19 6.86
N PHE A 67 -13.80 8.11 7.54
CA PHE A 67 -12.87 7.15 8.14
C PHE A 67 -12.01 6.40 7.11
N ALA A 68 -12.57 6.05 5.95
CA ALA A 68 -11.80 5.47 4.85
C ALA A 68 -10.70 6.43 4.37
N GLY A 69 -11.03 7.70 4.16
CA GLY A 69 -10.06 8.73 3.79
C GLY A 69 -8.96 8.93 4.82
N LEU A 70 -9.32 9.03 6.11
CA LEU A 70 -8.35 9.17 7.21
C LEU A 70 -7.42 7.95 7.33
N SER A 71 -7.97 6.73 7.24
CA SER A 71 -7.17 5.50 7.33
C SER A 71 -6.21 5.34 6.15
N ALA A 72 -6.66 5.63 4.93
CA ALA A 72 -5.81 5.64 3.75
C ALA A 72 -4.71 6.71 3.84
N GLY A 73 -5.06 7.92 4.27
CA GLY A 73 -4.11 9.02 4.48
C GLY A 73 -3.05 8.68 5.53
N ALA A 74 -3.46 8.10 6.66
CA ALA A 74 -2.54 7.65 7.70
C ALA A 74 -1.58 6.56 7.19
N GLN A 75 -2.08 5.60 6.40
CA GLN A 75 -1.23 4.58 5.79
C GLN A 75 -0.23 5.19 4.80
N ILE A 76 -0.65 6.13 3.96
CA ILE A 76 0.25 6.78 3.00
C ILE A 76 1.37 7.52 3.74
N LEU A 77 1.04 8.27 4.79
CA LEU A 77 1.99 9.13 5.49
C LEU A 77 2.90 8.38 6.47
N GLN A 78 2.41 7.31 7.08
CA GLN A 78 3.06 6.65 8.23
C GLN A 78 3.18 5.13 8.08
N GLY A 79 2.68 4.56 6.98
CA GLY A 79 2.78 3.15 6.71
C GLY A 79 4.21 2.71 6.40
N LYS A 80 4.40 1.39 6.45
CA LYS A 80 5.62 0.73 6.01
C LYS A 80 5.29 -0.23 4.89
N THR A 81 6.17 -0.33 3.91
CA THR A 81 6.06 -1.37 2.89
C THR A 81 6.35 -2.71 3.53
N VAL A 82 5.52 -3.72 3.24
CA VAL A 82 5.66 -5.07 3.82
C VAL A 82 5.59 -6.11 2.72
N VAL A 83 6.58 -6.98 2.65
CA VAL A 83 6.57 -8.14 1.77
C VAL A 83 6.51 -9.42 2.60
N LYS A 84 5.50 -10.24 2.34
CA LYS A 84 5.39 -11.59 2.88
C LYS A 84 5.70 -12.62 1.81
N ASN A 85 6.77 -13.41 1.99
CA ASN A 85 7.06 -14.52 1.10
C ASN A 85 6.26 -15.76 1.53
N ARG A 86 5.22 -16.12 0.77
CA ARG A 86 4.51 -17.42 0.90
C ARG A 86 4.87 -18.39 -0.23
N SER A 87 5.86 -18.04 -1.05
CA SER A 87 6.41 -18.94 -2.06
C SER A 87 7.20 -20.06 -1.39
N LYS A 88 7.48 -21.12 -2.13
CA LYS A 88 8.33 -22.22 -1.66
C LYS A 88 9.82 -21.88 -1.77
N ASN A 89 10.16 -20.86 -2.55
CA ASN A 89 11.53 -20.46 -2.87
C ASN A 89 11.88 -19.12 -2.20
N PRO A 90 13.17 -18.86 -1.93
CA PRO A 90 13.64 -17.51 -1.65
C PRO A 90 13.27 -16.54 -2.78
N ILE A 91 13.11 -15.27 -2.42
CA ILE A 91 12.97 -14.17 -3.38
C ILE A 91 14.02 -13.12 -3.06
N TYR A 92 14.46 -12.37 -4.06
CA TYR A 92 15.36 -11.24 -3.84
C TYR A 92 14.56 -9.98 -3.58
N ALA A 93 15.00 -9.17 -2.62
CA ALA A 93 14.40 -7.90 -2.29
C ALA A 93 15.46 -6.81 -2.21
N LYS A 94 15.06 -5.58 -2.55
CA LYS A 94 15.80 -4.34 -2.37
C LYS A 94 15.09 -3.51 -1.30
N SER A 95 15.83 -3.02 -0.32
CA SER A 95 15.30 -2.10 0.70
C SER A 95 15.00 -0.71 0.15
N GLU A 96 14.14 0.04 0.86
CA GLU A 96 13.94 1.49 0.65
C GLU A 96 15.25 2.26 0.89
N GLU A 97 16.01 1.85 1.90
CA GLU A 97 17.29 2.45 2.25
C GLU A 97 18.44 1.61 1.68
N GLY A 98 19.15 2.16 0.69
CA GLY A 98 20.35 1.57 0.12
C GLY A 98 20.15 0.82 -1.20
N CYS A 99 21.25 0.23 -1.66
CA CYS A 99 21.38 -0.40 -2.98
C CYS A 99 21.72 -1.89 -2.87
N ASP A 100 21.55 -2.47 -1.69
CA ASP A 100 21.84 -3.87 -1.45
C ASP A 100 20.59 -4.73 -1.63
N THR A 101 20.81 -5.90 -2.20
CA THR A 101 19.80 -6.92 -2.42
C THR A 101 20.02 -8.05 -1.43
N PHE A 102 18.93 -8.56 -0.86
CA PHE A 102 18.99 -9.67 0.08
C PHE A 102 17.87 -10.67 -0.17
N GLU A 103 18.07 -11.89 0.31
CA GLU A 103 17.08 -12.95 0.18
C GLU A 103 16.02 -12.86 1.28
N VAL A 104 14.75 -12.97 0.87
CA VAL A 104 13.62 -13.15 1.75
C VAL A 104 13.21 -14.61 1.72
N LEU A 105 13.52 -15.32 2.80
CA LEU A 105 13.22 -16.76 2.92
C LEU A 105 11.70 -17.04 2.96
N PRO A 106 11.27 -18.23 2.52
CA PRO A 106 9.89 -18.69 2.66
C PRO A 106 9.34 -18.51 4.08
N GLY A 107 8.09 -18.03 4.18
CA GLY A 107 7.40 -17.80 5.45
C GLY A 107 7.80 -16.53 6.19
N LYS A 108 8.85 -15.82 5.76
CA LYS A 108 9.29 -14.56 6.38
C LYS A 108 8.46 -13.38 5.88
N ASN A 109 8.34 -12.39 6.76
CA ASN A 109 7.86 -11.06 6.44
C ASN A 109 9.01 -10.09 6.63
N VAL A 110 9.20 -9.20 5.68
CA VAL A 110 10.21 -8.12 5.74
C VAL A 110 9.53 -6.78 5.50
N HIS A 111 10.15 -5.72 6.00
CA HIS A 111 9.64 -4.36 6.01
C HIS A 111 10.57 -3.43 5.23
N ASP A 112 10.08 -2.24 4.90
CA ASP A 112 10.85 -1.16 4.28
C ASP A 112 11.53 -1.63 2.98
N ILE A 113 10.72 -2.28 2.13
CA ILE A 113 11.11 -2.87 0.84
C ILE A 113 10.62 -1.98 -0.29
N ASP A 114 11.51 -1.64 -1.20
CA ASP A 114 11.21 -0.84 -2.40
C ASP A 114 10.86 -1.74 -3.59
N GLY A 115 11.58 -2.86 -3.73
CA GLY A 115 11.39 -3.78 -4.85
C GLY A 115 11.67 -5.23 -4.51
N ILE A 116 11.09 -6.13 -5.31
CA ILE A 116 11.34 -7.58 -5.23
C ILE A 116 11.48 -8.20 -6.61
N LYS A 117 12.30 -9.25 -6.72
CA LYS A 117 12.34 -10.15 -7.88
C LYS A 117 11.72 -11.49 -7.50
N SER A 118 10.70 -11.89 -8.25
CA SER A 118 10.01 -13.17 -8.07
C SER A 118 9.72 -13.78 -9.43
N ASN A 119 10.08 -15.05 -9.60
CA ASN A 119 9.90 -15.80 -10.85
C ASN A 119 10.42 -15.05 -12.10
N GLY A 120 11.65 -14.52 -11.99
CA GLY A 120 12.29 -13.75 -13.06
C GLY A 120 11.72 -12.35 -13.33
N THR A 121 10.62 -11.97 -12.67
CA THR A 121 9.99 -10.66 -12.83
C THR A 121 10.34 -9.74 -11.67
N VAL A 122 10.75 -8.51 -11.97
CA VAL A 122 11.01 -7.46 -10.97
C VAL A 122 9.75 -6.62 -10.76
N TYR A 123 9.42 -6.39 -9.50
CA TYR A 123 8.27 -5.60 -9.08
C TYR A 123 8.74 -4.46 -8.17
N LYS A 124 8.31 -3.24 -8.48
CA LYS A 124 8.32 -2.14 -7.51
C LYS A 124 7.08 -2.24 -6.63
N ILE A 125 7.28 -2.21 -5.33
CA ILE A 125 6.20 -2.18 -4.34
C ILE A 125 6.08 -0.74 -3.88
N GLY A 126 4.97 -0.10 -4.20
CA GLY A 126 4.75 1.29 -3.83
C GLY A 126 4.75 1.47 -2.32
N ASP A 127 5.18 2.66 -1.89
CA ASP A 127 5.29 2.99 -0.47
C ASP A 127 4.06 2.60 0.34
N SER A 128 4.32 2.09 1.54
CA SER A 128 3.29 1.72 2.52
C SER A 128 2.36 0.59 2.07
N CYS A 129 2.66 -0.12 0.97
CA CYS A 129 1.86 -1.21 0.46
C CYS A 129 2.27 -2.57 1.06
N HIS A 130 1.28 -3.47 1.19
CA HIS A 130 1.50 -4.80 1.74
C HIS A 130 1.37 -5.85 0.63
N ALA A 131 2.52 -6.36 0.18
CA ALA A 131 2.64 -7.37 -0.85
C ALA A 131 2.75 -8.78 -0.26
N VAL A 132 2.22 -9.76 -0.99
CA VAL A 132 2.36 -11.19 -0.73
C VAL A 132 2.86 -11.86 -1.99
N VAL A 133 4.01 -12.52 -1.89
CA VAL A 133 4.45 -13.45 -2.91
C VAL A 133 3.78 -14.79 -2.65
N ARG A 134 3.01 -15.29 -3.62
CA ARG A 134 2.21 -16.50 -3.51
C ARG A 134 3.05 -17.76 -3.79
N LYS A 135 2.44 -18.93 -3.59
CA LYS A 135 3.07 -20.24 -3.80
C LYS A 135 3.59 -20.45 -5.24
N ASP A 136 2.94 -19.82 -6.21
CA ASP A 136 3.26 -19.83 -7.64
C ASP A 136 4.27 -18.73 -8.04
N GLY A 137 4.80 -17.96 -7.08
CA GLY A 137 5.70 -16.84 -7.34
C GLY A 137 4.99 -15.55 -7.76
N SER A 138 3.66 -15.55 -7.93
CA SER A 138 2.93 -14.33 -8.28
C SER A 138 2.86 -13.34 -7.11
N VAL A 139 3.04 -12.06 -7.40
CA VAL A 139 3.01 -10.99 -6.40
C VAL A 139 1.61 -10.37 -6.34
N LYS A 140 1.03 -10.26 -5.14
CA LYS A 140 -0.25 -9.57 -4.94
C LYS A 140 -0.22 -8.59 -3.78
N ILE A 141 -0.78 -7.41 -4.01
CA ILE A 141 -1.12 -6.47 -2.93
C ILE A 141 -2.41 -6.92 -2.24
N LYS A 142 -2.39 -7.00 -0.90
CA LYS A 142 -3.49 -7.57 -0.10
C LYS A 142 -4.79 -6.78 -0.18
N SER A 143 -4.69 -5.45 -0.19
CA SER A 143 -5.85 -4.55 -0.19
C SER A 143 -6.22 -4.13 -1.62
N PHE A 144 -7.51 -3.85 -1.84
CA PHE A 144 -7.98 -3.24 -3.08
C PHE A 144 -7.48 -1.81 -3.22
N ILE A 145 -7.67 -0.97 -2.19
CA ILE A 145 -7.14 0.40 -2.19
C ILE A 145 -5.63 0.42 -2.27
N GLY A 146 -4.95 -0.43 -1.52
CA GLY A 146 -3.49 -0.57 -1.63
C GLY A 146 -3.05 -0.97 -3.05
N ARG A 147 -3.84 -1.78 -3.77
CA ARG A 147 -3.55 -2.14 -5.16
C ARG A 147 -3.75 -0.96 -6.11
N LEU A 148 -4.79 -0.15 -5.91
CA LEU A 148 -4.99 1.07 -6.70
C LEU A 148 -3.82 2.03 -6.49
N ILE A 149 -3.47 2.31 -5.24
CA ILE A 149 -2.34 3.16 -4.89
C ILE A 149 -1.04 2.64 -5.52
N ASN A 150 -0.74 1.36 -5.34
CA ASN A 150 0.45 0.73 -5.94
C ASN A 150 0.45 0.85 -7.46
N LYS A 151 -0.70 0.73 -8.14
CA LYS A 151 -0.77 0.79 -9.60
C LYS A 151 -0.64 2.22 -10.15
N TYR A 152 -1.19 3.20 -9.45
CA TYR A 152 -1.34 4.57 -9.98
C TYR A 152 -0.26 5.54 -9.53
N ILE A 153 0.45 5.26 -8.43
CA ILE A 153 1.43 6.19 -7.87
C ILE A 153 2.85 5.79 -8.22
N ASP A 154 3.33 4.64 -7.72
CA ASP A 154 4.76 4.34 -7.81
C ASP A 154 5.12 2.85 -7.68
N GLY A 155 4.27 1.95 -8.17
CA GLY A 155 4.52 0.51 -8.11
C GLY A 155 4.08 -0.24 -9.36
N GLY A 156 4.48 -1.50 -9.47
CA GLY A 156 4.13 -2.33 -10.61
C GLY A 156 5.29 -3.20 -11.10
N VAL A 157 5.08 -3.82 -12.26
CA VAL A 157 6.12 -4.61 -12.93
C VAL A 157 7.12 -3.65 -13.57
N LEU A 158 8.40 -3.90 -13.35
CA LEU A 158 9.48 -3.17 -14.01
C LEU A 158 10.10 -4.05 -15.09
N THR A 159 10.19 -3.51 -16.30
CA THR A 159 10.90 -4.14 -17.43
C THR A 159 12.34 -3.65 -17.55
N THR A 160 12.65 -2.51 -16.95
CA THR A 160 13.98 -1.89 -16.94
C THR A 160 14.29 -1.34 -15.54
N PRO A 161 15.56 -1.37 -15.11
CA PRO A 161 15.97 -0.75 -13.84
C PRO A 161 15.74 0.77 -13.89
N PRO A 162 15.10 1.38 -12.88
CA PRO A 162 14.92 2.83 -12.82
C PRO A 162 16.21 3.59 -12.47
N ASP A 163 17.15 2.94 -11.76
CA ASP A 163 18.46 3.47 -11.41
C ASP A 163 19.48 2.35 -11.15
N GLU A 164 20.75 2.71 -10.92
CA GLU A 164 21.86 1.75 -10.73
C GLU A 164 21.66 0.82 -9.52
N CYS A 165 20.96 1.27 -8.48
CA CYS A 165 20.70 0.47 -7.28
C CYS A 165 19.69 -0.66 -7.55
N TRP A 166 18.92 -0.56 -8.63
CA TRP A 166 18.02 -1.63 -9.07
C TRP A 166 18.70 -2.67 -9.95
N ASN A 167 19.84 -2.37 -10.58
CA ASN A 167 20.53 -3.32 -11.47
C ASN A 167 20.81 -4.65 -10.77
N LYS A 168 21.31 -4.60 -9.52
CA LYS A 168 21.55 -5.81 -8.72
C LYS A 168 20.29 -6.69 -8.63
N LEU A 169 19.12 -6.08 -8.43
CA LEU A 169 17.87 -6.83 -8.32
C LEU A 169 17.46 -7.46 -9.66
N PHE A 170 17.81 -6.84 -10.80
CA PHE A 170 17.60 -7.42 -12.13
C PHE A 170 18.59 -8.54 -12.45
N ASP A 171 19.82 -8.46 -11.91
CA ASP A 171 20.89 -9.44 -12.15
C ASP A 171 20.79 -10.68 -11.26
N CYS A 172 20.08 -10.62 -10.13
CA CYS A 172 19.89 -11.74 -9.19
C CYS A 172 19.11 -12.94 -9.74
#